data_AF-U6DLV9-F1
#
_entry.id   AF-U6DLV9-F1
#
_cell.length_a   1.000
_cell.length_b   1.000
_cell.length_c   1.000
_cell.angle_alpha   90.00
_cell.angle_beta   90.00
_cell.angle_gamma   90.00
#
_symmetry.space_group_name_H-M   'P 1'
#
loop_
_entity.id
_entity.type
_entity.pdbx_description
1 polymer ?
#
loop_
_entity_poly.entity_id
_entity_poly.type
_entity_poly.pdbx_seq_one_letter_code
_entity_poly.pdbx_strand_id
1 'polypeptide(L)'
;MENESGNQEKSMEESTEKKKEVEKKKRSRVKQVLADIAKQVDFWFGDANLHKDRFLREQIEKSRDGYVDISLLVSFNKMKKLTTDGKLIARALKSSSVVELDLEGTRIRRKKPLGERPKDEDERTVYVELLPKNV
;
A
#
# COMPACT_ATOMS: atom_id res chain seq x y z
N MET A 1 -16.46 -55.20 -10.67
CA MET A 1 -17.13 -53.88 -10.75
C MET A 1 -16.37 -52.84 -9.90
N GLU A 2 -15.02 -52.82 -9.91
CA GLU A 2 -14.24 -52.05 -8.91
C GLU A 2 -13.41 -50.89 -9.49
N ASN A 3 -13.47 -50.65 -10.81
CA ASN A 3 -12.56 -49.72 -11.49
C ASN A 3 -13.11 -48.29 -11.71
N GLU A 4 -14.39 -48.02 -11.42
CA GLU A 4 -14.98 -46.68 -11.63
C GLU A 4 -14.84 -45.75 -10.41
N SER A 5 -14.80 -46.32 -9.20
CA SER A 5 -14.71 -45.55 -7.94
C SER A 5 -13.35 -44.85 -7.77
N GLY A 6 -12.25 -45.52 -8.12
CA GLY A 6 -10.90 -44.97 -8.00
C GLY A 6 -10.59 -43.84 -9.01
N ASN A 7 -11.30 -43.76 -10.14
CA ASN A 7 -11.14 -42.70 -11.13
C ASN A 7 -11.92 -41.43 -10.76
N GLN A 8 -13.06 -41.60 -10.06
CA GLN A 8 -13.82 -40.48 -9.51
C GLN A 8 -13.12 -39.83 -8.31
N GLU A 9 -12.52 -40.60 -7.40
CA GLU A 9 -11.78 -40.03 -6.27
C GLU A 9 -10.53 -39.26 -6.72
N LYS A 10 -9.75 -39.80 -7.66
CA LYS A 10 -8.56 -39.14 -8.21
C LYS A 10 -8.88 -37.82 -8.92
N SER A 11 -9.97 -37.79 -9.69
CA SER A 11 -10.43 -36.57 -10.38
C SER A 11 -11.01 -35.53 -9.41
N MET A 12 -11.61 -35.96 -8.30
CA MET A 12 -12.07 -35.07 -7.22
C MET A 12 -10.90 -34.47 -6.45
N GLU A 13 -9.89 -35.26 -6.08
CA GLU A 13 -8.68 -34.79 -5.40
C GLU A 13 -7.91 -33.78 -6.25
N GLU A 14 -7.67 -34.08 -7.53
CA GLU A 14 -6.96 -33.19 -8.46
C GLU A 14 -7.72 -31.86 -8.67
N SER A 15 -9.06 -31.91 -8.66
CA SER A 15 -9.92 -30.72 -8.71
C SER A 15 -9.84 -29.88 -7.43
N THR A 16 -9.72 -30.52 -6.26
CA THR A 16 -9.55 -29.80 -4.98
C THR A 16 -8.16 -29.22 -4.82
N GLU A 17 -7.11 -29.89 -5.29
CA GLU A 17 -5.74 -29.37 -5.27
C GLU A 17 -5.57 -28.17 -6.19
N LYS A 18 -6.09 -28.23 -7.43
CA LYS A 18 -6.11 -27.10 -8.36
C LYS A 18 -6.86 -25.89 -7.78
N LYS A 19 -7.99 -26.11 -7.10
CA LYS A 19 -8.72 -25.02 -6.39
C LYS A 19 -7.88 -24.41 -5.27
N LYS A 20 -7.23 -25.23 -4.43
CA LYS A 20 -6.35 -24.77 -3.33
C LYS A 20 -5.16 -23.95 -3.86
N GLU A 21 -4.57 -24.35 -4.98
CA GLU A 21 -3.42 -23.64 -5.57
C GLU A 21 -3.82 -22.27 -6.13
N VAL A 22 -4.97 -22.18 -6.81
CA VAL A 22 -5.52 -20.91 -7.33
C VAL A 22 -5.85 -19.95 -6.18
N GLU A 23 -6.44 -20.44 -5.09
CA GLU A 23 -6.71 -19.62 -3.91
C GLU A 23 -5.43 -19.12 -3.23
N LYS A 24 -4.40 -19.96 -3.11
CA LYS A 24 -3.08 -19.56 -2.60
C LYS A 24 -2.48 -18.44 -3.45
N LYS A 25 -2.51 -18.57 -4.79
CA LYS A 25 -2.03 -17.52 -5.72
C LYS A 25 -2.82 -16.22 -5.57
N LYS A 26 -4.15 -16.29 -5.47
CA LYS A 26 -5.00 -15.11 -5.21
C LYS A 26 -4.64 -14.42 -3.89
N ARG A 27 -4.48 -15.19 -2.81
CA ARG A 27 -4.10 -14.68 -1.48
C ARG A 27 -2.74 -14.00 -1.50
N SER A 28 -1.76 -14.59 -2.20
CA SER A 28 -0.43 -14.00 -2.37
C SER A 28 -0.48 -12.67 -3.10
N ARG A 29 -1.24 -12.58 -4.20
CA ARG A 29 -1.39 -11.34 -4.97
C ARG A 29 -2.04 -10.23 -4.14
N VAL A 30 -3.09 -10.54 -3.38
CA VAL A 30 -3.73 -9.58 -2.48
C VAL A 30 -2.76 -9.12 -1.39
N LYS A 31 -1.97 -10.03 -0.82
CA LYS A 31 -0.94 -9.68 0.16
C LYS A 31 0.08 -8.69 -0.41
N GLN A 32 0.52 -8.92 -1.65
CA GLN A 32 1.45 -8.01 -2.32
C GLN A 32 0.83 -6.62 -2.53
N VAL A 33 -0.40 -6.55 -3.05
CA VAL A 33 -1.09 -5.26 -3.25
C VAL A 33 -1.23 -4.48 -1.94
N LEU A 34 -1.56 -5.16 -0.82
CA LEU A 34 -1.64 -4.50 0.49
C LEU A 34 -0.27 -3.97 0.94
N ALA A 35 0.81 -4.73 0.71
CA ALA A 35 2.16 -4.29 1.03
C ALA A 35 2.59 -3.08 0.18
N ASP A 36 2.27 -3.08 -1.11
CA ASP A 36 2.60 -1.99 -2.03
C ASP A 36 1.86 -0.70 -1.66
N ILE A 37 0.59 -0.80 -1.27
CA ILE A 37 -0.21 0.33 -0.77
C ILE A 37 0.40 0.88 0.50
N ALA A 38 0.68 0.03 1.49
CA ALA A 38 1.27 0.46 2.75
C ALA A 38 2.62 1.15 2.53
N LYS A 39 3.49 0.57 1.70
CA LYS A 39 4.79 1.15 1.35
C LYS A 39 4.65 2.51 0.66
N GLN A 40 3.67 2.68 -0.23
CA GLN A 40 3.48 3.93 -0.93
C GLN A 40 2.95 5.05 -0.01
N VAL A 41 2.05 4.73 0.91
CA VAL A 41 1.56 5.68 1.91
C VAL A 41 2.64 6.01 2.94
N ASP A 42 3.37 5.01 3.44
CA ASP A 42 4.49 5.23 4.36
C ASP A 42 5.58 6.11 3.72
N PHE A 43 5.79 6.00 2.41
CA PHE A 43 6.67 6.90 1.67
C PHE A 43 6.13 8.34 1.63
N TRP A 44 4.85 8.54 1.29
CA TRP A 44 4.27 9.88 1.19
C TRP A 44 4.27 10.63 2.52
N PHE A 45 3.96 9.92 3.62
CA PHE A 45 3.97 10.44 4.98
C PHE A 45 5.32 10.27 5.69
N GLY A 46 6.33 9.80 4.98
CA GLY A 46 7.70 9.69 5.49
C GLY A 46 8.38 11.05 5.55
N ASP A 47 9.43 11.15 6.38
CA ASP A 47 10.16 12.41 6.57
C ASP A 47 10.72 12.97 5.26
N ALA A 48 11.35 12.13 4.44
CA ALA A 48 11.99 12.58 3.21
C ALA A 48 11.00 13.20 2.20
N ASN A 49 9.79 12.66 2.10
CA ASN A 49 8.77 13.20 1.19
C ASN A 49 8.09 14.43 1.79
N LEU A 50 7.64 14.39 3.05
CA LEU A 50 6.89 15.49 3.67
C LEU A 50 7.67 16.81 3.77
N HIS A 51 8.99 16.78 3.89
CA HIS A 51 9.80 18.00 3.85
C HIS A 51 9.76 18.68 2.47
N LYS A 52 9.64 17.88 1.40
CA LYS A 52 9.68 18.35 0.00
C LYS A 52 8.28 18.55 -0.62
N ASP A 53 7.31 17.73 -0.23
CA ASP A 53 5.95 17.73 -0.75
C ASP A 53 5.09 18.78 -0.06
N ARG A 54 5.03 19.96 -0.69
CA ARG A 54 4.23 21.08 -0.21
C ARG A 54 2.73 20.78 -0.20
N PHE A 55 2.21 20.05 -1.19
CA PHE A 55 0.78 19.79 -1.30
C PHE A 55 0.30 18.94 -0.13
N LEU A 56 0.98 17.83 0.15
CA LEU A 56 0.57 16.95 1.24
C LEU A 56 0.68 17.67 2.60
N ARG A 57 1.74 18.47 2.78
CA ARG A 57 1.92 19.27 4.00
C ARG A 57 0.79 20.27 4.21
N GLU A 58 0.41 21.02 3.18
CA GLU A 58 -0.72 21.96 3.26
C GLU A 58 -2.04 21.24 3.59
N GLN A 59 -2.26 20.03 3.09
CA GLN A 59 -3.47 19.26 3.42
C GLN A 59 -3.49 18.79 4.88
N ILE A 60 -2.34 18.43 5.43
CA ILE A 60 -2.21 18.09 6.86
C ILE A 60 -2.43 19.33 7.72
N GLU A 61 -1.84 20.48 7.36
CA GLU A 61 -1.94 21.74 8.13
C GLU A 61 -3.34 22.36 8.10
N LYS A 62 -4.14 22.13 7.04
CA LYS A 62 -5.55 22.54 6.97
C LYS A 62 -6.41 21.90 8.05
N SER A 63 -6.08 20.68 8.45
CA SER A 63 -6.76 19.96 9.51
C SER A 63 -6.06 20.23 10.84
N ARG A 64 -6.78 20.81 11.82
CA ARG A 64 -6.21 21.08 13.15
C ARG A 64 -5.62 19.82 13.81
N ASP A 65 -6.21 18.66 13.51
CA ASP A 65 -5.83 17.38 14.08
C ASP A 65 -4.81 16.60 13.23
N GLY A 66 -4.41 17.13 12.06
CA GLY A 66 -3.44 16.53 11.15
C GLY A 66 -3.96 15.34 10.31
N TYR A 67 -5.29 15.14 10.27
CA TYR A 67 -5.91 14.06 9.50
C TYR A 67 -6.12 14.45 8.03
N VAL A 68 -5.96 13.44 7.17
CA VAL A 68 -6.16 13.50 5.72
C VAL A 68 -7.11 12.39 5.30
N ASP A 69 -8.11 12.71 4.48
CA ASP A 69 -9.08 11.73 3.97
C ASP A 69 -8.42 10.70 3.04
N ILE A 70 -8.80 9.43 3.18
CA ILE A 70 -8.37 8.37 2.25
C ILE A 70 -8.85 8.67 0.82
N SER A 71 -9.98 9.36 0.67
CA SER A 71 -10.48 9.85 -0.63
C SER A 71 -9.46 10.70 -1.36
N LEU A 72 -8.65 11.49 -0.64
CA LEU A 72 -7.58 12.27 -1.24
C LEU A 72 -6.47 11.37 -1.79
N LEU A 73 -6.08 10.32 -1.05
CA LEU A 73 -5.06 9.37 -1.49
C LEU A 73 -5.48 8.63 -2.76
N VAL A 74 -6.77 8.29 -2.87
CA VAL A 74 -7.33 7.66 -4.07
C VAL A 74 -7.18 8.56 -5.31
N SER A 75 -7.10 9.88 -5.14
CA SER A 75 -6.89 10.81 -6.26
C SER A 75 -5.47 10.73 -6.85
N PHE A 76 -4.48 10.21 -6.11
CA PHE A 76 -3.08 10.19 -6.53
C PHE A 76 -2.82 9.16 -7.63
N ASN A 77 -2.05 9.55 -8.64
CA ASN A 77 -1.79 8.74 -9.83
C ASN A 77 -1.18 7.36 -9.50
N LYS A 78 -0.30 7.27 -8.50
CA LYS A 78 0.26 5.98 -8.07
C LYS A 78 -0.77 5.12 -7.31
N MET A 79 -1.64 5.73 -6.49
CA MET A 79 -2.70 4.97 -5.81
C MET A 79 -3.70 4.42 -6.81
N LYS A 80 -4.15 5.22 -7.78
CA LYS A 80 -5.09 4.80 -8.84
C LYS A 80 -4.65 3.55 -9.59
N LYS A 81 -3.33 3.35 -9.78
CA LYS A 81 -2.77 2.15 -10.42
C LYS A 81 -2.83 0.90 -9.53
N LEU A 82 -2.84 1.08 -8.20
CA LEU A 82 -2.89 -0.01 -7.23
C LEU A 82 -4.33 -0.36 -6.85
N THR A 83 -5.14 0.63 -6.49
CA THR A 83 -6.53 0.46 -6.08
C THR A 83 -7.32 1.77 -6.11
N THR A 84 -8.63 1.65 -6.21
CA THR A 84 -9.60 2.73 -6.01
C THR A 84 -10.48 2.50 -4.78
N ASP A 85 -10.32 1.36 -4.10
CA ASP A 85 -11.12 0.98 -2.94
C ASP A 85 -10.50 1.52 -1.63
N GLY A 86 -11.16 2.52 -1.04
CA GLY A 86 -10.75 3.10 0.24
C GLY A 86 -10.71 2.08 1.39
N LYS A 87 -11.59 1.05 1.38
CA LYS A 87 -11.60 0.03 2.43
C LYS A 87 -10.34 -0.84 2.36
N LEU A 88 -9.86 -1.11 1.15
CA LEU A 88 -8.64 -1.87 0.92
C LEU A 88 -7.41 -1.07 1.37
N ILE A 89 -7.40 0.24 1.13
CA ILE A 89 -6.37 1.15 1.64
C ILE A 89 -6.39 1.16 3.18
N ALA A 90 -7.55 1.40 3.80
CA ALA A 90 -7.67 1.36 5.26
C ALA A 90 -7.18 0.02 5.84
N ARG A 91 -7.51 -1.11 5.20
CA ARG A 91 -7.02 -2.42 5.62
C ARG A 91 -5.49 -2.54 5.54
N ALA A 92 -4.86 -2.01 4.49
CA ALA A 92 -3.41 -2.03 4.33
C ALA A 92 -2.69 -1.22 5.42
N LEU A 93 -3.29 -0.11 5.86
CA LEU A 93 -2.66 0.83 6.78
C LEU A 93 -2.80 0.45 8.26
N LYS A 94 -3.65 -0.52 8.61
CA LYS A 94 -3.83 -0.98 10.00
C LYS A 94 -2.53 -1.38 10.70
N SER A 95 -1.59 -1.97 9.97
CA SER A 95 -0.29 -2.42 10.50
C SER A 95 0.88 -1.48 10.16
N SER A 96 0.61 -0.28 9.65
CA SER A 96 1.66 0.67 9.28
C SER A 96 2.34 1.26 10.53
N SER A 97 3.64 1.55 10.42
CA SER A 97 4.43 2.12 11.51
C SER A 97 4.47 3.65 11.49
N VAL A 98 4.18 4.25 10.34
CA VAL A 98 4.29 5.71 10.10
C VAL A 98 2.96 6.42 10.31
N VAL A 99 1.85 5.80 9.89
CA VAL A 99 0.52 6.39 9.92
C VAL A 99 -0.43 5.63 10.84
N GLU A 100 -1.48 6.32 11.29
CA GLU A 100 -2.61 5.79 12.03
C GLU A 100 -3.91 6.13 11.31
N LEU A 101 -4.92 5.29 11.52
CA LEU A 101 -6.27 5.47 11.01
C LEU A 101 -7.14 6.08 12.11
N ASP A 102 -8.14 6.86 11.71
CA ASP A 102 -9.20 7.24 12.64
C ASP A 102 -10.09 6.05 13.02
N LEU A 103 -11.00 6.26 13.98
CA LEU A 103 -11.89 5.21 14.48
C LEU A 103 -12.82 4.64 13.39
N GLU A 104 -13.18 5.46 12.41
CA GLU A 104 -14.05 5.06 11.28
C GLU A 104 -13.26 4.41 10.14
N GLY A 105 -11.93 4.55 10.11
CA GLY A 105 -11.07 4.09 9.04
C GLY A 105 -11.23 4.87 7.74
N THR A 106 -11.67 6.13 7.81
CA THR A 106 -11.91 7.01 6.65
C THR A 106 -10.79 8.03 6.46
N ARG A 107 -10.07 8.34 7.55
CA ARG A 107 -8.98 9.32 7.59
C ARG A 107 -7.70 8.71 8.13
N ILE A 108 -6.57 9.28 7.71
CA ILE A 108 -5.25 8.90 8.17
C ILE A 108 -4.48 10.10 8.70
N ARG A 109 -3.60 9.84 9.67
CA ARG A 109 -2.69 10.84 10.23
C ARG A 109 -1.32 10.22 10.44
N ARG A 110 -0.28 11.06 10.46
CA ARG A 110 1.06 10.64 10.85
C ARG A 110 1.15 10.41 12.37
N LYS A 111 1.65 9.24 12.79
CA LYS A 111 1.82 8.90 14.22
C LYS A 111 2.86 9.77 14.92
N LYS A 112 3.95 10.09 14.22
CA LYS A 112 5.02 10.96 14.72
C LYS A 112 4.91 12.32 14.03
N PRO A 113 5.02 13.43 14.78
CA PRO A 113 5.05 14.76 14.16
C PRO A 113 6.25 14.88 13.22
N LEU A 114 6.12 15.73 12.21
CA LEU A 114 7.24 16.09 11.34
C LEU A 114 8.26 16.89 12.17
N GLY A 115 9.50 16.40 12.20
CA GLY A 115 10.60 17.06 12.90
C GLY A 115 11.18 18.23 12.09
N GLU A 116 12.35 18.69 12.51
CA GLU A 116 13.13 19.65 11.72
C GLU A 116 13.67 19.03 10.44
N ARG A 117 13.87 19.86 9.42
CA ARG A 117 14.47 19.43 8.17
C ARG A 117 15.90 18.96 8.39
N PRO A 118 16.27 17.73 7.97
CA PRO A 118 17.64 17.25 8.13
C PRO A 118 18.64 18.13 7.36
N LYS A 119 19.79 18.40 7.96
CA LYS A 119 20.87 19.22 7.35
C LYS A 119 21.78 18.39 6.44
N ASP A 120 21.77 17.08 6.61
CA ASP A 120 22.55 16.07 5.87
C ASP A 120 21.80 15.57 4.60
N GLU A 121 20.80 16.29 4.11
CA GLU A 121 20.06 15.90 2.90
C GLU A 121 20.96 15.88 1.67
N ASP A 122 21.84 16.88 1.52
CA ASP A 122 22.71 17.02 0.36
C ASP A 122 23.79 15.94 0.33
N GLU A 123 24.34 15.56 1.49
CA GLU A 123 25.37 14.51 1.62
C GLU A 123 24.84 13.12 1.23
N ARG A 124 23.53 12.90 1.38
CA ARG A 124 22.87 11.62 1.02
C ARG A 124 22.23 11.64 -0.37
N THR A 125 22.32 12.75 -1.08
CA THR A 125 21.73 12.91 -2.42
C THR A 125 22.77 12.57 -3.48
N VAL A 126 22.48 11.59 -4.32
CA VAL A 126 23.37 11.16 -5.42
C VAL A 126 22.81 11.65 -6.75
N TYR A 127 23.64 12.33 -7.52
CA TYR A 127 23.33 12.73 -8.89
C TYR A 127 23.60 11.58 -9.87
N VAL A 128 22.67 11.35 -10.80
CA VAL A 128 22.75 10.26 -11.79
C VAL A 128 22.38 10.82 -13.16
N GLU A 129 23.23 10.58 -14.16
CA GLU A 129 23.01 10.93 -15.57
C GLU A 129 22.92 9.67 -16.46
N LEU A 130 22.53 9.87 -17.72
CA LEU A 130 22.53 8.85 -18.78
C LEU A 130 21.51 7.70 -18.57
N LEU A 131 20.40 7.97 -17.89
CA LEU A 131 19.27 7.04 -17.85
C LEU A 131 18.57 6.96 -19.22
N PRO A 132 18.19 5.75 -19.70
CA PRO A 132 17.37 5.60 -20.89
C PRO A 132 16.06 6.40 -20.77
N LYS A 133 15.60 7.01 -21.86
CA LYS A 133 14.41 7.90 -21.85
C LYS A 133 13.08 7.20 -21.50
N ASN A 134 13.01 5.87 -21.58
CA ASN A 134 11.76 5.10 -21.55
C ASN A 134 11.70 4.04 -20.42
N VAL A 135 12.25 4.33 -19.24
CA VAL A 135 12.03 3.48 -18.05
C VAL A 135 10.71 3.82 -17.36
#